data_AF-A0A539DYA7-F1
#
_entry.id   AF-A0A539DYA7-F1
#
_cell.length_a   1.000
_cell.length_b   1.000
_cell.length_c   1.000
_cell.angle_alpha   90.00
_cell.angle_beta   90.00
_cell.angle_gamma   90.00
#
_symmetry.space_group_name_H-M   'P 1'
#
loop_
_entity.id
_entity.type
_entity.pdbx_description
1 polymer ?
#
loop_
_entity_poly.entity_id
_entity_poly.type
_entity_poly.pdbx_seq_one_letter_code
_entity_poly.pdbx_strand_id
1 'polypeptide(L)'
;IELAKKIGLHCERGIVVNDTLQTFDPKIYAVGECVQHRGQTYGLVAPLFEQAKVCANHLAKHGIGRYQGSVTSTKLKVTGVDLFSAGDFIGDDSTEEIVMKDAARGVYKKVVLQDNKIKGAVMYGDTVDGAWYFQLLRDGTDVSDFRDSLMFGQAHLGDSGHGGKNAASAMSNEMEVCGCNGVCKGEIVKAITTKGLFTLEEVRAHTKASASCGSCTGLVEQLLASTVGDYSATPKQKPLCGCTDYTHDQVREAITKNKLTTITAVRQFLDWRNSDGCASCRPALNFYVLAAWPREAMDDPQSRFINERAHANIQRDGTYSVVPRMWGGVTTPNELRAIADAADKYDAKMVKVTGGQRIDLFGIKKEDLPGIWADLNAAGMVSGHAYGKALRTVKTCVGSEWCRFGTQDSTGLGVKIEKMTWGSWTPHKFKIAVSGCPRNCAEATIKDFGVVCVDSGYELHVGGNGGIHV
;
A
#
# COMPACT_ATOMS: atom_id res chain seq x y z
N ILE A 1 -17.09 -17.33 0.94
CA ILE A 1 -18.45 -17.64 1.43
C ILE A 1 -18.62 -19.05 2.02
N GLU A 2 -17.57 -19.87 2.17
CA GLU A 2 -17.70 -21.25 2.67
C GLU A 2 -18.30 -21.35 4.07
N LEU A 3 -17.96 -20.44 4.98
CA LEU A 3 -18.53 -20.40 6.32
C LEU A 3 -20.06 -20.21 6.30
N ALA A 4 -20.55 -19.30 5.47
CA ALA A 4 -21.98 -19.03 5.31
C ALA A 4 -22.74 -20.26 4.78
N LYS A 5 -22.15 -20.98 3.82
CA LYS A 5 -22.71 -22.25 3.32
C LYS A 5 -22.78 -23.31 4.41
N LYS A 6 -21.72 -23.46 5.22
CA LYS A 6 -21.67 -24.44 6.32
C LYS A 6 -22.75 -24.23 7.38
N ILE A 7 -23.17 -22.97 7.62
CA ILE A 7 -24.22 -22.64 8.57
C ILE A 7 -25.63 -22.58 7.94
N GLY A 8 -25.77 -22.98 6.67
CA GLY A 8 -27.07 -23.10 6.00
C GLY A 8 -27.63 -21.79 5.42
N LEU A 9 -26.83 -20.72 5.31
CA LEU A 9 -27.29 -19.49 4.65
C LEU A 9 -27.42 -19.69 3.14
N HIS A 10 -28.45 -19.09 2.56
CA HIS A 10 -28.64 -19.08 1.11
C HIS A 10 -27.50 -18.30 0.43
N CYS A 11 -26.72 -19.00 -0.39
CA CYS A 11 -25.53 -18.47 -1.05
C CYS A 11 -25.50 -18.92 -2.52
N GLU A 12 -25.17 -18.00 -3.41
CA GLU A 12 -24.88 -18.27 -4.82
C GLU A 12 -23.42 -17.90 -5.12
N ARG A 13 -23.19 -16.80 -5.87
CA ARG A 13 -21.87 -16.18 -6.04
C ARG A 13 -21.43 -15.43 -4.78
N GLY A 14 -22.40 -14.91 -4.02
CA GLY A 14 -22.23 -14.32 -2.68
C GLY A 14 -23.30 -14.81 -1.71
N ILE A 15 -23.28 -14.29 -0.47
CA ILE A 15 -24.36 -14.45 0.51
C ILE A 15 -25.54 -13.61 0.01
N VAL A 16 -26.67 -14.25 -0.27
CA VAL A 16 -27.83 -13.57 -0.85
C VAL A 16 -28.51 -12.74 0.23
N VAL A 17 -28.72 -11.45 -0.06
CA VAL A 17 -29.39 -10.51 0.84
C VAL A 17 -30.54 -9.77 0.16
N ASN A 18 -31.49 -9.31 0.96
CA ASN A 18 -32.56 -8.42 0.52
C ASN A 18 -32.11 -6.94 0.50
N ASP A 19 -33.04 -6.04 0.18
CA ASP A 19 -32.79 -4.58 0.10
C ASP A 19 -32.41 -3.93 1.44
N THR A 20 -32.54 -4.62 2.57
CA THR A 20 -32.09 -4.15 3.89
C THR A 20 -30.81 -4.83 4.35
N LEU A 21 -30.15 -5.57 3.45
CA LEU A 21 -28.91 -6.32 3.67
C LEU A 21 -29.06 -7.49 4.66
N GLN A 22 -30.30 -7.90 4.90
CA GLN A 22 -30.64 -9.07 5.69
C GLN A 22 -30.56 -10.33 4.83
N THR A 23 -30.01 -11.41 5.39
CA THR A 23 -29.94 -12.71 4.72
C THR A 23 -31.29 -13.45 4.80
N PHE A 24 -31.35 -14.66 4.26
CA PHE A 24 -32.51 -15.55 4.45
C PHE A 24 -32.80 -15.86 5.93
N ASP A 25 -31.76 -15.92 6.78
CA ASP A 25 -31.97 -15.94 8.23
C ASP A 25 -32.21 -14.50 8.72
N PRO A 26 -33.39 -14.20 9.32
CA PRO A 26 -33.73 -12.84 9.75
C PRO A 26 -32.84 -12.32 10.89
N LYS A 27 -32.05 -13.18 11.55
CA LYS A 27 -31.11 -12.79 12.60
C LYS A 27 -29.75 -12.38 12.04
N ILE A 28 -29.48 -12.62 10.76
CA ILE A 28 -28.16 -12.42 10.16
C ILE A 28 -28.23 -11.37 9.05
N TYR A 29 -27.31 -10.42 9.12
CA TYR A 29 -27.06 -9.41 8.09
C TYR A 29 -25.70 -9.67 7.47
N ALA A 30 -25.57 -9.36 6.19
CA ALA A 30 -24.30 -9.40 5.49
C ALA A 30 -24.09 -8.09 4.73
N VAL A 31 -22.89 -7.53 4.85
CA VAL A 31 -22.40 -6.36 4.11
C VAL A 31 -20.99 -6.68 3.67
N GLY A 32 -20.52 -6.12 2.55
CA GLY A 32 -19.17 -6.41 2.07
C GLY A 32 -19.13 -7.02 0.67
N GLU A 33 -17.92 -7.37 0.25
CA GLU A 33 -17.66 -8.13 -0.98
C GLU A 33 -18.23 -9.55 -0.92
N CYS A 34 -18.61 -10.02 0.28
CA CYS A 34 -19.23 -11.33 0.47
C CYS A 34 -20.71 -11.35 0.07
N VAL A 35 -21.34 -10.21 -0.18
CA VAL A 35 -22.77 -10.07 -0.45
C VAL A 35 -23.09 -10.21 -1.93
N GLN A 36 -24.21 -10.88 -2.20
CA GLN A 36 -24.92 -10.80 -3.47
C GLN A 36 -26.28 -10.14 -3.25
N HIS A 37 -26.49 -8.97 -3.86
CA HIS A 37 -27.76 -8.24 -3.80
C HIS A 37 -28.35 -8.16 -5.21
N ARG A 38 -29.60 -8.62 -5.38
CA ARG A 38 -30.31 -8.68 -6.68
C ARG A 38 -29.47 -9.31 -7.81
N GLY A 39 -28.76 -10.39 -7.51
CA GLY A 39 -27.91 -11.10 -8.48
C GLY A 39 -26.53 -10.47 -8.72
N GLN A 40 -26.23 -9.31 -8.12
CA GLN A 40 -24.99 -8.58 -8.32
C GLN A 40 -24.04 -8.69 -7.12
N THR A 41 -22.74 -8.74 -7.40
CA THR A 41 -21.65 -8.74 -6.41
C THR A 41 -20.71 -7.59 -6.69
N TYR A 42 -20.30 -6.85 -5.67
CA TYR A 42 -19.43 -5.67 -5.81
C TYR A 42 -18.04 -5.93 -5.22
N GLY A 43 -16.99 -5.63 -5.99
CA GLY A 43 -15.58 -5.65 -5.55
C GLY A 43 -15.00 -4.25 -5.36
N LEU A 44 -15.82 -3.30 -4.88
CA LEU A 44 -15.46 -1.89 -4.77
C LEU A 44 -15.89 -1.34 -3.41
N VAL A 45 -15.05 -0.48 -2.83
CA VAL A 45 -15.26 0.07 -1.48
C VAL A 45 -16.52 0.95 -1.36
N ALA A 46 -16.86 1.73 -2.38
CA ALA A 46 -18.01 2.64 -2.33
C ALA A 46 -19.37 1.90 -2.16
N PRO A 47 -19.70 0.87 -2.98
CA PRO A 47 -20.88 0.04 -2.75
C PRO A 47 -20.95 -0.56 -1.34
N LEU A 48 -19.81 -0.94 -0.77
CA LEU A 48 -19.73 -1.52 0.56
C LEU A 48 -20.14 -0.52 1.66
N PHE A 49 -19.77 0.75 1.52
CA PHE A 49 -20.21 1.79 2.45
C PHE A 49 -21.71 2.07 2.34
N GLU A 50 -22.28 2.05 1.13
CA GLU A 50 -23.74 2.16 0.94
C GLU A 50 -24.49 1.00 1.60
N GLN A 51 -24.02 -0.24 1.40
CA GLN A 51 -24.56 -1.42 2.07
C GLN A 51 -24.52 -1.27 3.59
N ALA A 52 -23.38 -0.83 4.13
CA ALA A 52 -23.21 -0.61 5.57
C ALA A 52 -24.17 0.46 6.12
N LYS A 53 -24.34 1.58 5.40
CA LYS A 53 -25.28 2.66 5.78
C LYS A 53 -26.73 2.16 5.83
N VAL A 54 -27.17 1.39 4.84
CA VAL A 54 -28.54 0.84 4.82
C VAL A 54 -28.72 -0.22 5.93
N CYS A 55 -27.75 -1.12 6.09
CA CYS A 55 -27.77 -2.13 7.15
C CYS A 55 -27.85 -1.48 8.55
N ALA A 56 -27.04 -0.44 8.79
CA ALA A 56 -27.06 0.31 10.04
C ALA A 56 -28.41 0.99 10.31
N ASN A 57 -29.02 1.62 9.29
CA ASN A 57 -30.35 2.22 9.40
C ASN A 57 -31.43 1.20 9.77
N HIS A 58 -31.33 -0.02 9.22
CA HIS A 58 -32.28 -1.09 9.51
C HIS A 58 -32.08 -1.65 10.92
N LEU A 59 -30.83 -1.94 11.31
CA LEU A 59 -30.50 -2.41 12.66
C LEU A 59 -30.86 -1.40 13.75
N ALA A 60 -30.72 -0.10 13.45
CA ALA A 60 -31.14 1.00 14.33
C ALA A 60 -32.66 1.23 14.36
N LYS A 61 -33.46 0.42 13.65
CA LYS A 61 -34.92 0.50 13.56
C LYS A 61 -35.45 1.85 13.02
N HIS A 62 -34.65 2.57 12.25
CA HIS A 62 -35.13 3.77 11.55
C HIS A 62 -35.97 3.41 10.33
N GLY A 63 -35.62 2.34 9.60
CA GLY A 63 -36.42 1.81 8.47
C GLY A 63 -36.51 2.72 7.24
N ILE A 64 -35.68 3.76 7.15
CA ILE A 64 -35.76 4.81 6.12
C ILE A 64 -34.95 4.52 4.85
N GLY A 65 -34.15 3.44 4.81
CA GLY A 65 -33.21 3.17 3.72
C GLY A 65 -33.39 1.79 3.11
N ARG A 66 -33.24 1.70 1.78
CA ARG A 66 -33.15 0.45 1.03
C ARG A 66 -31.97 0.53 0.06
N TYR A 67 -31.20 -0.54 -0.02
CA TYR A 67 -30.14 -0.68 -0.99
C TYR A 67 -30.76 -1.16 -2.31
N GLN A 68 -30.63 -0.36 -3.37
CA GLN A 68 -31.18 -0.66 -4.70
C GLN A 68 -30.12 -1.18 -5.67
N GLY A 69 -28.89 -1.38 -5.19
CA GLY A 69 -27.70 -1.60 -6.00
C GLY A 69 -26.94 -0.30 -6.23
N SER A 70 -25.62 -0.41 -6.39
CA SER A 70 -24.73 0.73 -6.67
C SER A 70 -24.41 0.78 -8.15
N VAL A 71 -24.37 1.99 -8.71
CA VAL A 71 -23.72 2.23 -9.99
C VAL A 71 -22.21 2.19 -9.74
N THR A 72 -21.49 1.39 -10.50
CA THR A 72 -20.03 1.27 -10.34
C THR A 72 -19.30 2.19 -11.32
N SER A 73 -18.28 2.88 -10.82
CA SER A 73 -17.18 3.36 -11.65
C SER A 73 -15.94 2.51 -11.38
N THR A 74 -15.17 2.24 -12.43
CA THR A 74 -13.90 1.56 -12.32
C THR A 74 -12.81 2.44 -12.90
N LYS A 75 -11.71 2.57 -12.16
CA LYS A 75 -10.49 3.21 -12.63
C LYS A 75 -9.37 2.19 -12.56
N LEU A 76 -8.75 1.91 -13.71
CA LEU A 76 -7.64 0.98 -13.77
C LEU A 76 -6.40 1.66 -13.19
N LYS A 77 -5.70 0.97 -12.29
CA LYS A 77 -4.49 1.46 -11.61
C LYS A 77 -3.25 0.71 -12.10
N VAL A 78 -3.05 0.70 -13.42
CA VAL A 78 -1.84 0.13 -14.06
C VAL A 78 -0.98 1.29 -14.55
N THR A 79 0.31 1.29 -14.21
CA THR A 79 1.25 2.35 -14.62
C THR A 79 1.25 2.51 -16.14
N GLY A 80 1.12 3.75 -16.61
CA GLY A 80 1.08 4.08 -18.03
C GLY A 80 -0.26 3.84 -18.72
N VAL A 81 -1.29 3.41 -17.99
CA VAL A 81 -2.65 3.21 -18.51
C VAL A 81 -3.65 3.96 -17.63
N ASP A 82 -3.98 5.17 -18.05
CA ASP A 82 -5.08 5.94 -17.47
C ASP A 82 -6.39 5.50 -18.12
N LEU A 83 -7.16 4.63 -17.45
CA LEU A 83 -8.46 4.16 -17.93
C LEU A 83 -9.54 4.37 -16.86
N PHE A 84 -10.65 4.95 -17.27
CA PHE A 84 -11.85 5.14 -16.46
C PHE A 84 -13.07 4.61 -17.20
N SER A 85 -13.98 3.93 -16.51
CA SER A 85 -15.30 3.60 -17.04
C SER A 85 -16.37 3.66 -15.97
N ALA A 86 -17.59 4.01 -16.36
CA ALA A 86 -18.75 4.07 -15.49
C ALA A 86 -20.03 3.74 -16.27
N GLY A 87 -20.98 3.08 -15.59
CA GLY A 87 -22.30 2.75 -16.15
C GLY A 87 -22.26 1.90 -17.42
N ASP A 88 -23.29 2.05 -18.25
CA ASP A 88 -23.38 1.42 -19.56
C ASP A 88 -22.76 2.31 -20.63
N PHE A 89 -21.45 2.12 -20.84
CA PHE A 89 -20.67 2.83 -21.85
C PHE A 89 -20.65 2.12 -23.21
N ILE A 90 -21.34 0.99 -23.35
CA ILE A 90 -21.50 0.28 -24.63
C ILE A 90 -22.64 0.92 -25.39
N GLY A 91 -23.81 1.03 -24.74
CA GLY A 91 -25.05 1.53 -25.34
C GLY A 91 -25.78 0.50 -26.20
N ASP A 92 -26.93 0.92 -26.72
CA ASP A 92 -27.77 0.19 -27.68
C ASP A 92 -28.44 1.17 -28.67
N ASP A 93 -29.34 0.66 -29.52
CA ASP A 93 -30.04 1.45 -30.55
C ASP A 93 -30.93 2.58 -29.97
N SER A 94 -31.18 2.59 -28.65
CA SER A 94 -31.92 3.64 -27.95
C SER A 94 -31.03 4.69 -27.29
N THR A 95 -29.71 4.63 -27.53
CA THR A 95 -28.72 5.53 -26.93
C THR A 95 -27.97 6.35 -27.99
N GLU A 96 -27.47 7.51 -27.57
CA GLU A 96 -26.62 8.37 -28.38
C GLU A 96 -25.19 8.35 -27.85
N GLU A 97 -24.18 8.36 -28.73
CA GLU A 97 -22.78 8.42 -28.31
C GLU A 97 -22.11 9.73 -28.73
N ILE A 98 -21.33 10.30 -27.81
CA ILE A 98 -20.44 11.42 -28.08
C ILE A 98 -19.00 10.95 -27.87
N VAL A 99 -18.17 11.07 -28.91
CA VAL A 99 -16.81 10.51 -28.95
C VAL A 99 -15.80 11.61 -29.27
N MET A 100 -14.75 11.69 -28.45
CA MET A 100 -13.57 12.52 -28.67
C MET A 100 -12.34 11.61 -28.75
N LYS A 101 -11.54 11.76 -29.80
CA LYS A 101 -10.33 10.98 -30.03
C LYS A 101 -9.18 11.89 -30.48
N ASP A 102 -8.13 11.92 -29.68
CA ASP A 102 -6.83 12.51 -30.05
C ASP A 102 -5.78 11.40 -30.05
N ALA A 103 -5.49 10.88 -31.25
CA ALA A 103 -4.59 9.75 -31.42
C ALA A 103 -3.13 10.09 -31.08
N ALA A 104 -2.69 11.33 -31.34
CA ALA A 104 -1.31 11.74 -31.10
C ALA A 104 -1.02 11.89 -29.60
N ARG A 105 -2.01 12.35 -28.82
CA ARG A 105 -1.92 12.45 -27.36
C ARG A 105 -2.35 11.17 -26.63
N GLY A 106 -2.83 10.17 -27.36
CA GLY A 106 -3.34 8.92 -26.77
C GLY A 106 -4.61 9.12 -25.93
N VAL A 107 -5.45 10.10 -26.26
CA VAL A 107 -6.68 10.42 -25.53
C VAL A 107 -7.89 9.88 -26.27
N TYR A 108 -8.76 9.19 -25.54
CA TYR A 108 -10.07 8.77 -26.01
C TYR A 108 -11.10 9.00 -24.91
N LYS A 109 -12.20 9.68 -25.22
CA LYS A 109 -13.34 9.88 -24.32
C LYS A 109 -14.62 9.51 -25.08
N LYS A 110 -15.47 8.67 -24.51
CA LYS A 110 -16.82 8.36 -25.00
C LYS A 110 -17.82 8.53 -23.87
N VAL A 111 -18.91 9.23 -24.14
CA VAL A 111 -20.06 9.39 -23.25
C VAL A 111 -21.28 8.85 -23.97
N VAL A 112 -22.06 8.00 -23.31
CA VAL A 112 -23.30 7.43 -23.82
C VAL A 112 -24.48 8.12 -23.12
N LEU A 113 -25.42 8.62 -23.91
CA LEU A 113 -26.60 9.35 -23.48
C LEU A 113 -27.87 8.58 -23.81
N GLN A 114 -28.90 8.70 -22.98
CA GLN A 114 -30.27 8.30 -23.26
C GLN A 114 -31.17 9.37 -22.66
N ASP A 115 -32.11 9.90 -23.45
CA ASP A 115 -33.00 10.99 -23.03
C ASP A 115 -32.26 12.20 -22.42
N ASN A 116 -31.16 12.62 -23.05
CA ASN A 116 -30.25 13.69 -22.57
C ASN A 116 -29.65 13.45 -21.17
N LYS A 117 -29.55 12.20 -20.72
CA LYS A 117 -28.90 11.82 -19.46
C LYS A 117 -27.77 10.84 -19.72
N ILE A 118 -26.70 10.96 -18.94
CA ILE A 118 -25.56 10.03 -19.06
C ILE A 118 -25.97 8.64 -18.59
N LYS A 119 -25.79 7.64 -19.46
CA LYS A 119 -25.95 6.21 -19.17
C LYS A 119 -24.63 5.51 -18.92
N GLY A 120 -23.56 6.02 -19.50
CA GLY A 120 -22.20 5.55 -19.23
C GLY A 120 -21.13 6.45 -19.83
N ALA A 121 -19.90 6.22 -19.38
CA ALA A 121 -18.73 6.91 -19.91
C ALA A 121 -17.51 6.00 -19.88
N VAL A 122 -16.61 6.14 -20.85
CA VAL A 122 -15.31 5.48 -20.90
C VAL A 122 -14.24 6.46 -21.37
N MET A 123 -13.10 6.49 -20.69
CA MET A 123 -11.99 7.40 -20.97
C MET A 123 -10.67 6.67 -20.89
N TYR A 124 -9.78 6.99 -21.82
CA TYR A 124 -8.41 6.49 -21.90
C TYR A 124 -7.44 7.67 -22.11
N GLY A 125 -6.29 7.63 -21.43
CA GLY A 125 -5.27 8.68 -21.46
C GLY A 125 -5.62 9.84 -20.53
N ASP A 126 -6.63 10.65 -20.90
CA ASP A 126 -7.13 11.73 -20.03
C ASP A 126 -8.41 11.29 -19.31
N THR A 127 -8.27 11.00 -18.01
CA THR A 127 -9.36 10.51 -17.15
C THR A 127 -9.74 11.50 -16.04
N VAL A 128 -9.31 12.76 -16.15
CA VAL A 128 -9.50 13.78 -15.09
C VAL A 128 -10.99 13.99 -14.79
N ASP A 129 -11.82 14.04 -15.83
CA ASP A 129 -13.25 14.31 -15.73
C ASP A 129 -14.09 13.09 -15.30
N GLY A 130 -13.48 11.92 -15.14
CA GLY A 130 -14.22 10.67 -14.88
C GLY A 130 -15.18 10.75 -13.69
N ALA A 131 -14.74 11.38 -12.61
CA ALA A 131 -15.57 11.57 -11.41
C ALA A 131 -16.80 12.45 -11.68
N TRP A 132 -16.65 13.48 -12.51
CA TRP A 132 -17.73 14.40 -12.87
C TRP A 132 -18.79 13.71 -13.73
N TYR A 133 -18.38 12.97 -14.76
CA TYR A 133 -19.32 12.19 -15.59
C TYR A 133 -20.05 11.10 -14.79
N PHE A 134 -19.35 10.45 -13.85
CA PHE A 134 -20.00 9.50 -12.94
C PHE A 134 -21.05 10.15 -12.05
N GLN A 135 -20.79 11.38 -11.59
CA GLN A 135 -21.76 12.14 -10.83
C GLN A 135 -23.00 12.48 -11.66
N LEU A 136 -22.84 13.05 -12.86
CA LEU A 136 -23.96 13.37 -13.75
C LEU A 136 -24.82 12.14 -14.06
N LEU A 137 -24.17 10.98 -14.26
CA LEU A 137 -24.84 9.70 -14.44
C LEU A 137 -25.64 9.30 -13.20
N ARG A 138 -25.03 9.35 -12.01
CA ARG A 138 -25.67 8.97 -10.75
C ARG A 138 -26.86 9.87 -10.41
N ASP A 139 -26.71 11.17 -10.66
CA ASP A 139 -27.71 12.18 -10.34
C ASP A 139 -28.81 12.27 -11.41
N GLY A 140 -28.64 11.58 -12.56
CA GLY A 140 -29.61 11.58 -13.65
C GLY A 140 -29.81 12.97 -14.26
N THR A 141 -28.74 13.76 -14.29
CA THR A 141 -28.75 15.16 -14.73
C THR A 141 -29.05 15.26 -16.21
N ASP A 142 -29.97 16.16 -16.58
CA ASP A 142 -30.19 16.53 -17.97
C ASP A 142 -29.02 17.39 -18.47
N VAL A 143 -28.34 16.94 -19.52
CA VAL A 143 -27.15 17.61 -20.06
C VAL A 143 -27.46 18.53 -21.25
N SER A 144 -28.73 18.73 -21.61
CA SER A 144 -29.14 19.48 -22.80
C SER A 144 -28.52 20.86 -22.87
N ASP A 145 -28.48 21.58 -21.75
CA ASP A 145 -27.99 22.97 -21.67
C ASP A 145 -26.49 23.12 -21.92
N PHE A 146 -25.73 22.03 -21.81
CA PHE A 146 -24.27 22.05 -21.94
C PHE A 146 -23.73 20.88 -22.75
N ARG A 147 -24.57 20.31 -23.60
CA ARG A 147 -24.23 19.15 -24.42
C ARG A 147 -23.03 19.42 -25.33
N ASP A 148 -22.93 20.63 -25.88
CA ASP A 148 -21.86 21.04 -26.79
C ASP A 148 -20.48 21.13 -26.12
N SER A 149 -20.46 21.45 -24.82
CA SER A 149 -19.25 21.57 -24.02
C SER A 149 -18.95 20.33 -23.17
N LEU A 150 -19.88 19.36 -23.12
CA LEU A 150 -19.84 18.16 -22.29
C LEU A 150 -18.51 17.43 -22.40
N MET A 151 -17.98 17.23 -23.61
CA MET A 151 -16.75 16.47 -23.86
C MET A 151 -15.47 17.14 -23.37
N PHE A 152 -15.50 18.45 -23.16
CA PHE A 152 -14.34 19.22 -22.70
C PHE A 152 -14.23 19.24 -21.17
N GLY A 153 -15.21 18.65 -20.47
CA GLY A 153 -15.14 18.48 -19.02
C GLY A 153 -15.66 19.68 -18.23
N GLN A 154 -15.76 19.50 -16.91
CA GLN A 154 -16.41 20.45 -16.00
C GLN A 154 -15.78 21.86 -16.04
N ALA A 155 -14.47 21.94 -16.30
CA ALA A 155 -13.72 23.20 -16.33
C ALA A 155 -14.14 24.15 -17.47
N HIS A 156 -14.83 23.64 -18.50
CA HIS A 156 -15.26 24.40 -19.67
C HIS A 156 -16.72 24.86 -19.61
N LEU A 157 -17.43 24.56 -18.51
CA LEU A 157 -18.82 24.98 -18.26
C LEU A 157 -18.93 26.35 -17.58
N GLY A 158 -17.79 26.98 -17.26
CA GLY A 158 -17.70 28.34 -16.75
C GLY A 158 -16.71 29.13 -17.59
N ASP A 159 -17.15 30.26 -18.12
CA ASP A 159 -16.38 31.17 -18.96
C ASP A 159 -15.12 31.73 -18.24
N SER A 160 -14.04 31.87 -19.01
CA SER A 160 -12.91 32.79 -18.83
C SER A 160 -11.85 32.54 -17.72
N GLY A 161 -10.67 32.10 -18.15
CA GLY A 161 -9.37 32.72 -17.79
C GLY A 161 -8.85 32.60 -16.35
N HIS A 162 -7.71 31.88 -16.21
CA HIS A 162 -6.75 31.90 -15.10
C HIS A 162 -7.13 31.23 -13.75
N GLY A 163 -6.49 30.07 -13.48
CA GLY A 163 -6.01 29.73 -12.14
C GLY A 163 -6.98 29.05 -11.17
N GLY A 164 -6.98 27.71 -11.15
CA GLY A 164 -6.79 26.81 -9.99
C GLY A 164 -7.30 27.11 -8.57
N LYS A 165 -8.23 28.04 -8.34
CA LYS A 165 -8.75 28.38 -6.99
C LYS A 165 -10.24 28.13 -6.76
N ASN A 166 -11.04 27.87 -7.79
CA ASN A 166 -12.51 27.94 -7.66
C ASN A 166 -13.29 26.65 -7.92
N ALA A 167 -12.65 25.51 -8.21
CA ALA A 167 -13.37 24.25 -8.36
C ALA A 167 -14.07 23.85 -7.05
N ALA A 168 -13.35 23.87 -5.92
CA ALA A 168 -13.90 23.60 -4.59
C ALA A 168 -15.03 24.56 -4.16
N SER A 169 -14.92 25.84 -4.52
CA SER A 169 -15.90 26.88 -4.17
C SER A 169 -17.24 26.68 -4.87
N ALA A 170 -17.23 26.23 -6.13
CA ALA A 170 -18.42 26.02 -6.96
C ALA A 170 -19.21 24.73 -6.62
N MET A 171 -18.64 23.80 -5.85
CA MET A 171 -19.31 22.55 -5.47
C MET A 171 -20.43 22.80 -4.44
N SER A 172 -21.53 22.06 -4.51
CA SER A 172 -22.53 22.01 -3.42
C SER A 172 -22.00 21.22 -2.21
N ASN A 173 -22.64 21.37 -1.05
CA ASN A 173 -22.21 20.66 0.17
C ASN A 173 -22.43 19.14 0.08
N GLU A 174 -23.39 18.71 -0.74
CA GLU A 174 -23.77 17.33 -0.98
C GLU A 174 -22.83 16.64 -1.98
N MET A 175 -22.03 17.42 -2.72
CA MET A 175 -21.13 16.90 -3.73
C MET A 175 -20.01 16.06 -3.09
N GLU A 176 -19.82 14.86 -3.62
CA GLU A 176 -18.85 13.90 -3.10
C GLU A 176 -17.43 14.29 -3.49
N VAL A 177 -16.56 14.44 -2.50
CA VAL A 177 -15.15 14.81 -2.68
C VAL A 177 -14.27 13.57 -2.64
N CYS A 178 -14.51 12.64 -1.71
CA CYS A 178 -13.73 11.42 -1.56
C CYS A 178 -14.53 10.18 -1.93
N GLY A 179 -14.45 9.76 -3.22
CA GLY A 179 -15.10 8.54 -3.72
C GLY A 179 -14.75 7.25 -2.96
N CYS A 180 -13.52 7.16 -2.44
CA CYS A 180 -13.06 5.97 -1.72
C CYS A 180 -13.69 5.81 -0.33
N ASN A 181 -14.09 6.91 0.32
CA ASN A 181 -14.64 6.93 1.68
C ASN A 181 -16.04 7.54 1.76
N GLY A 182 -16.64 7.91 0.62
CA GLY A 182 -17.98 8.48 0.54
C GLY A 182 -18.13 9.82 1.26
N VAL A 183 -17.09 10.68 1.25
CA VAL A 183 -17.06 11.94 2.02
C VAL A 183 -17.44 13.12 1.12
N CYS A 184 -18.45 13.89 1.51
CA CYS A 184 -18.92 15.07 0.78
C CYS A 184 -18.20 16.36 1.21
N LYS A 185 -18.28 17.40 0.37
CA LYS A 185 -17.73 18.74 0.65
C LYS A 185 -18.20 19.27 2.00
N GLY A 186 -19.50 19.18 2.29
CA GLY A 186 -20.09 19.70 3.52
C GLY A 186 -19.51 19.05 4.78
N GLU A 187 -19.19 17.75 4.73
CA GLU A 187 -18.56 17.04 5.85
C GLU A 187 -17.12 17.52 6.09
N ILE A 188 -16.37 17.79 5.02
CA ILE A 188 -15.00 18.31 5.11
C ILE A 188 -15.01 19.74 5.64
N VAL A 189 -15.84 20.61 5.07
CA VAL A 189 -15.99 22.02 5.50
C VAL A 189 -16.48 22.11 6.93
N LYS A 190 -17.47 21.29 7.31
CA LYS A 190 -17.94 21.21 8.70
C LYS A 190 -16.84 20.73 9.64
N ALA A 191 -16.06 19.72 9.26
CA ALA A 191 -14.95 19.26 10.10
C ALA A 191 -13.88 20.34 10.27
N ILE A 192 -13.50 21.05 9.20
CA ILE A 192 -12.55 22.15 9.24
C ILE A 192 -13.04 23.26 10.17
N THR A 193 -14.28 23.73 10.00
CA THR A 193 -14.83 24.86 10.75
C THR A 193 -15.11 24.52 12.22
N THR A 194 -15.73 23.36 12.50
CA THR A 194 -16.12 23.01 13.87
C THR A 194 -14.97 22.53 14.74
N LYS A 195 -13.91 21.96 14.13
CA LYS A 195 -12.76 21.44 14.87
C LYS A 195 -11.50 22.31 14.73
N GLY A 196 -11.56 23.39 13.94
CA GLY A 196 -10.41 24.27 13.70
C GLY A 196 -9.24 23.52 13.08
N LEU A 197 -9.47 22.83 11.96
CA LEU A 197 -8.41 22.05 11.29
C LEU A 197 -7.64 22.96 10.33
N PHE A 198 -6.31 22.91 10.37
CA PHE A 198 -5.45 23.77 9.55
C PHE A 198 -4.53 23.00 8.61
N THR A 199 -4.48 21.66 8.73
CA THR A 199 -3.61 20.81 7.93
C THR A 199 -4.36 19.66 7.23
N LEU A 200 -3.81 19.19 6.12
CA LEU A 200 -4.35 18.03 5.40
C LEU A 200 -4.37 16.75 6.27
N GLU A 201 -3.36 16.56 7.12
CA GLU A 201 -3.29 15.41 8.03
C GLU A 201 -4.41 15.42 9.08
N GLU A 202 -4.75 16.58 9.61
CA GLU A 202 -5.90 16.73 10.52
C GLU A 202 -7.22 16.43 9.81
N VAL A 203 -7.40 16.92 8.58
CA VAL A 203 -8.58 16.60 7.76
C VAL A 203 -8.65 15.09 7.49
N ARG A 204 -7.54 14.44 7.14
CA ARG A 204 -7.44 12.97 6.98
C ARG A 204 -7.81 12.24 8.25
N ALA A 205 -7.30 12.68 9.40
CA ALA A 205 -7.55 12.04 10.68
C ALA A 205 -9.03 12.06 11.05
N HIS A 206 -9.72 13.17 10.78
CA HIS A 206 -11.10 13.41 11.21
C HIS A 206 -12.19 13.06 10.19
N THR A 207 -11.91 13.14 8.90
CA THR A 207 -12.91 12.89 7.83
C THR A 207 -12.62 11.62 7.04
N LYS A 208 -11.39 11.10 7.12
CA LYS A 208 -10.84 10.06 6.23
C LYS A 208 -10.75 10.48 4.75
N ALA A 209 -11.18 11.67 4.35
CA ALA A 209 -10.92 12.16 3.00
C ALA A 209 -9.41 12.17 2.73
N SER A 210 -8.98 11.82 1.51
CA SER A 210 -7.57 11.69 1.10
C SER A 210 -6.76 10.56 1.78
N ALA A 211 -7.28 9.89 2.81
CA ALA A 211 -6.51 8.90 3.59
C ALA A 211 -6.37 7.50 2.94
N SER A 212 -7.21 7.15 1.97
CA SER A 212 -7.22 5.80 1.36
C SER A 212 -6.46 5.74 0.04
N CYS A 213 -6.94 6.46 -0.98
CA CYS A 213 -6.44 6.37 -2.36
C CYS A 213 -5.74 7.64 -2.85
N GLY A 214 -5.82 8.74 -2.09
CA GLY A 214 -5.13 10.00 -2.38
C GLY A 214 -5.65 10.82 -3.58
N SER A 215 -6.55 10.30 -4.41
CA SER A 215 -7.01 11.00 -5.64
C SER A 215 -7.69 12.35 -5.36
N CYS A 216 -8.40 12.48 -4.25
CA CYS A 216 -9.08 13.70 -3.85
C CYS A 216 -8.17 14.68 -3.08
N THR A 217 -6.87 14.41 -2.94
CA THR A 217 -5.97 15.22 -2.10
C THR A 217 -5.96 16.69 -2.50
N GLY A 218 -5.76 16.99 -3.79
CA GLY A 218 -5.74 18.37 -4.25
C GLY A 218 -7.07 19.10 -4.02
N LEU A 219 -8.21 18.40 -4.12
CA LEU A 219 -9.52 18.99 -3.86
C LEU A 219 -9.76 19.23 -2.36
N VAL A 220 -9.27 18.32 -1.49
CA VAL A 220 -9.28 18.51 -0.04
C VAL A 220 -8.40 19.67 0.38
N GLU A 221 -7.22 19.84 -0.24
CA GLU A 221 -6.33 20.99 -0.01
C GLU A 221 -6.97 22.30 -0.46
N GLN A 222 -7.67 22.32 -1.60
CA GLN A 222 -8.44 23.48 -2.05
C GLN A 222 -9.58 23.82 -1.10
N LEU A 223 -10.33 22.83 -0.60
CA LEU A 223 -11.39 23.03 0.39
C LEU A 223 -10.85 23.53 1.73
N LEU A 224 -9.69 23.02 2.16
CA LEU A 224 -8.99 23.52 3.33
C LEU A 224 -8.62 24.99 3.14
N ALA A 225 -7.90 25.31 2.05
CA ALA A 225 -7.50 26.68 1.74
C ALA A 225 -8.70 27.65 1.60
N SER A 226 -9.80 27.22 0.97
CA SER A 226 -10.99 28.06 0.80
C SER A 226 -11.77 28.28 2.11
N THR A 227 -11.66 27.35 3.06
CA THR A 227 -12.43 27.40 4.33
C THR A 227 -11.72 28.20 5.41
N VAL A 228 -10.39 28.10 5.51
CA VAL A 228 -9.59 28.81 6.53
C VAL A 228 -8.86 30.06 6.01
N GLY A 229 -8.83 30.31 4.69
CA GLY A 229 -8.29 31.52 4.06
C GLY A 229 -6.76 31.62 4.07
N ASP A 230 -6.13 31.34 5.21
CA ASP A 230 -4.69 31.25 5.38
C ASP A 230 -4.32 29.81 5.73
N TYR A 231 -3.96 29.05 4.70
CA TYR A 231 -3.42 27.70 4.87
C TYR A 231 -2.05 27.83 5.52
N SER A 232 -1.91 27.31 6.75
CA SER A 232 -0.60 26.99 7.28
C SER A 232 -0.01 25.91 6.37
N ALA A 233 0.75 26.34 5.36
CA ALA A 233 1.47 25.44 4.48
C ALA A 233 2.11 24.35 5.34
N THR A 234 1.87 23.08 4.97
CA THR A 234 2.52 21.91 5.57
C THR A 234 3.93 22.34 5.98
N PRO A 235 4.32 22.20 7.26
CA PRO A 235 5.56 22.78 7.75
C PRO A 235 6.67 22.45 6.75
N LYS A 236 7.36 23.50 6.25
CA LYS A 236 8.37 23.37 5.17
C LYS A 236 9.40 22.27 5.45
N GLN A 237 9.51 21.88 6.73
CA GLN A 237 10.32 20.80 7.22
C GLN A 237 9.47 19.88 8.11
N LYS A 238 9.29 18.63 7.67
CA LYS A 238 8.55 17.61 8.42
C LYS A 238 9.45 17.05 9.54
N PRO A 239 9.04 17.17 10.82
CA PRO A 239 9.82 16.61 11.92
C PRO A 239 9.85 15.08 11.84
N LEU A 240 10.88 14.46 12.44
CA LEU A 240 11.06 13.02 12.43
C LEU A 240 9.87 12.27 13.05
N CYS A 241 9.33 12.80 14.15
CA CYS A 241 8.09 12.34 14.79
C CYS A 241 7.61 13.42 15.80
N GLY A 242 6.48 13.20 16.45
CA GLY A 242 5.94 14.13 17.46
C GLY A 242 6.83 14.35 18.70
N CYS A 243 7.90 13.57 18.88
CA CYS A 243 8.82 13.75 20.01
C CYS A 243 9.88 14.85 19.79
N THR A 244 9.95 15.44 18.60
CA THR A 244 10.98 16.43 18.24
C THR A 244 10.45 17.41 17.19
N ASP A 245 11.09 18.57 17.05
CA ASP A 245 10.89 19.48 15.91
C ASP A 245 11.95 19.30 14.82
N TYR A 246 12.98 18.49 15.08
CA TYR A 246 14.07 18.26 14.13
C TYR A 246 13.67 17.28 13.03
N THR A 247 14.09 17.58 11.81
CA THR A 247 14.00 16.69 10.65
C THR A 247 14.99 15.54 10.73
N HIS A 248 14.79 14.51 9.90
CA HIS A 248 15.75 13.42 9.78
C HIS A 248 17.17 13.87 9.42
N ASP A 249 17.33 14.94 8.64
CA ASP A 249 18.64 15.42 8.20
C ASP A 249 19.34 16.21 9.31
N GLN A 250 18.61 17.09 9.99
CA GLN A 250 19.13 17.84 11.15
C GLN A 250 19.60 16.89 12.28
N VAL A 251 18.85 15.82 12.53
CA VAL A 251 19.25 14.80 13.53
C VAL A 251 20.53 14.09 13.11
N ARG A 252 20.65 13.69 11.85
CA ARG A 252 21.86 13.02 11.32
C ARG A 252 23.07 13.93 11.35
N GLU A 253 22.89 15.21 11.01
CA GLU A 253 23.93 16.23 11.08
C GLU A 253 24.39 16.49 12.52
N ALA A 254 23.46 16.56 13.48
CA ALA A 254 23.80 16.73 14.89
C ALA A 254 24.60 15.56 15.45
N ILE A 255 24.23 14.32 15.05
CA ILE A 255 24.95 13.09 15.44
C ILE A 255 26.41 13.15 15.01
N THR A 256 26.67 13.55 13.76
CA THR A 256 28.04 13.60 13.21
C THR A 256 28.83 14.77 13.76
N LYS A 257 28.25 15.99 13.77
CA LYS A 257 28.92 17.20 14.25
C LYS A 257 29.31 17.15 15.72
N ASN A 258 28.49 16.53 16.56
CA ASN A 258 28.69 16.52 18.03
C ASN A 258 29.19 15.17 18.55
N LYS A 259 29.58 14.24 17.66
CA LYS A 259 30.08 12.91 18.01
C LYS A 259 29.17 12.15 19.00
N LEU A 260 27.89 12.08 18.68
CA LEU A 260 26.89 11.40 19.53
C LEU A 260 26.85 9.90 19.20
N THR A 261 27.25 9.05 20.15
CA THR A 261 27.43 7.60 19.95
C THR A 261 26.35 6.73 20.58
N THR A 262 25.37 7.32 21.27
CA THR A 262 24.23 6.59 21.86
C THR A 262 22.91 7.29 21.58
N ILE A 263 21.82 6.52 21.53
CA ILE A 263 20.47 7.06 21.33
C ILE A 263 20.10 8.05 22.44
N THR A 264 20.48 7.75 23.69
CA THR A 264 20.24 8.62 24.84
C THR A 264 20.97 9.95 24.70
N ALA A 265 22.24 9.93 24.28
CA ALA A 265 22.99 11.17 24.02
C ALA A 265 22.33 12.03 22.94
N VAL A 266 21.81 11.41 21.86
CA VAL A 266 21.09 12.15 20.81
C VAL A 266 19.83 12.81 21.36
N ARG A 267 19.02 12.06 22.13
CA ARG A 267 17.79 12.60 22.71
C ARG A 267 18.05 13.71 23.71
N GLN A 268 19.07 13.57 24.56
CA GLN A 268 19.45 14.61 25.52
C GLN A 268 19.99 15.86 24.83
N PHE A 269 20.86 15.68 23.83
CA PHE A 269 21.48 16.80 23.11
C PHE A 269 20.47 17.61 22.29
N LEU A 270 19.44 16.95 21.74
CA LEU A 270 18.39 17.57 20.93
C LEU A 270 17.08 17.81 21.69
N ASP A 271 17.14 17.85 23.02
CA ASP A 271 16.00 18.15 23.91
C ASP A 271 14.71 17.41 23.52
N TRP A 272 14.81 16.09 23.34
CA TRP A 272 13.68 15.26 22.93
C TRP A 272 12.56 15.35 23.96
N ARG A 273 11.33 15.67 23.51
CA ARG A 273 10.16 15.84 24.40
C ARG A 273 9.82 14.59 25.21
N ASN A 274 10.09 13.42 24.62
CA ASN A 274 9.92 12.13 25.27
C ASN A 274 11.29 11.46 25.43
N SER A 275 11.74 11.33 26.68
CA SER A 275 13.03 10.75 27.04
C SER A 275 13.21 9.30 26.61
N ASP A 276 12.13 8.53 26.49
CA ASP A 276 12.13 7.13 26.05
C ASP A 276 11.96 6.99 24.53
N GLY A 277 11.58 8.08 23.85
CA GLY A 277 11.21 8.09 22.45
C GLY A 277 9.92 7.30 22.14
N CYS A 278 9.61 7.20 20.86
CA CYS A 278 8.42 6.49 20.35
C CYS A 278 8.81 5.42 19.32
N ALA A 279 7.81 4.68 18.82
CA ALA A 279 7.98 3.63 17.82
C ALA A 279 8.62 4.12 16.50
N SER A 280 8.60 5.42 16.23
CA SER A 280 9.27 6.01 15.05
C SER A 280 10.72 6.40 15.32
N CYS A 281 10.99 7.12 16.41
CA CYS A 281 12.33 7.67 16.64
C CYS A 281 13.31 6.68 17.26
N ARG A 282 12.87 5.73 18.09
CA ARG A 282 13.77 4.71 18.66
C ARG A 282 14.54 3.93 17.58
N PRO A 283 13.87 3.27 16.60
CA PRO A 283 14.60 2.55 15.55
C PRO A 283 15.40 3.48 14.64
N ALA A 284 14.88 4.68 14.34
CA ALA A 284 15.57 5.64 13.47
C ALA A 284 16.89 6.12 14.09
N LEU A 285 16.86 6.54 15.35
CA LEU A 285 18.04 7.00 16.07
C LEU A 285 19.06 5.87 16.25
N ASN A 286 18.61 4.64 16.56
CA ASN A 286 19.50 3.47 16.65
C ASN A 286 20.24 3.26 15.31
N PHE A 287 19.51 3.29 14.21
CA PHE A 287 20.11 3.18 12.88
C PHE A 287 21.08 4.33 12.56
N TYR A 288 20.72 5.59 12.85
CA TYR A 288 21.58 6.75 12.52
C TYR A 288 22.90 6.73 13.28
N VAL A 289 22.85 6.39 14.56
CA VAL A 289 24.05 6.33 15.40
C VAL A 289 24.96 5.18 14.94
N LEU A 290 24.40 4.00 14.63
CA LEU A 290 25.16 2.88 14.08
C LEU A 290 25.76 3.17 12.69
N ALA A 291 25.00 3.85 11.83
CA ALA A 291 25.46 4.22 10.50
C ALA A 291 26.57 5.29 10.53
N ALA A 292 26.48 6.25 11.45
CA ALA A 292 27.49 7.29 11.63
C ALA A 292 28.77 6.74 12.26
N TRP A 293 28.64 5.81 13.23
CA TRP A 293 29.75 5.35 14.06
C TRP A 293 29.83 3.81 14.15
N PRO A 294 29.98 3.07 13.05
CA PRO A 294 29.84 1.60 13.02
C PRO A 294 30.84 0.82 13.89
N ARG A 295 31.93 1.46 14.33
CA ARG A 295 32.94 0.86 15.23
C ARG A 295 32.85 1.32 16.69
N GLU A 296 32.09 2.38 16.96
CA GLU A 296 32.02 3.01 18.29
C GLU A 296 30.61 2.91 18.90
N ALA A 297 29.57 3.02 18.07
CA ALA A 297 28.19 2.89 18.50
C ALA A 297 27.84 1.44 18.84
N MET A 298 27.09 1.26 19.92
CA MET A 298 26.50 -0.03 20.29
C MET A 298 25.04 -0.09 19.85
N ASP A 299 24.64 -1.23 19.29
CA ASP A 299 23.23 -1.48 18.97
C ASP A 299 22.39 -1.49 20.25
N ASP A 300 21.20 -0.89 20.20
CA ASP A 300 20.19 -1.02 21.25
C ASP A 300 19.10 -2.02 20.82
N PRO A 301 19.13 -3.26 21.33
CA PRO A 301 18.13 -4.28 20.98
C PRO A 301 16.70 -3.87 21.33
N GLN A 302 16.48 -3.00 22.33
CA GLN A 302 15.13 -2.57 22.70
C GLN A 302 14.53 -1.60 21.68
N SER A 303 15.37 -0.91 20.93
CA SER A 303 14.96 0.00 19.86
C SER A 303 14.65 -0.72 18.54
N ARG A 304 14.84 -2.04 18.49
CA ARG A 304 14.53 -2.91 17.35
C ARG A 304 13.09 -3.40 17.39
N PHE A 305 12.54 -3.70 16.21
CA PHE A 305 11.21 -4.29 16.09
C PHE A 305 11.19 -5.73 16.63
N ILE A 306 10.02 -6.22 17.05
CA ILE A 306 9.88 -7.58 17.61
C ILE A 306 10.51 -8.66 16.73
N ASN A 307 10.35 -8.54 15.41
CA ASN A 307 10.89 -9.51 14.46
C ASN A 307 12.42 -9.57 14.42
N GLU A 308 13.08 -8.45 14.73
CA GLU A 308 14.53 -8.35 14.78
C GLU A 308 15.05 -8.92 16.09
N ARG A 309 14.39 -8.60 17.22
CA ARG A 309 14.77 -9.10 18.55
C ARG A 309 14.54 -10.60 18.72
N ALA A 310 13.47 -11.12 18.14
CA ALA A 310 13.12 -12.53 18.21
C ALA A 310 13.84 -13.36 17.14
N HIS A 311 14.55 -12.70 16.22
CA HIS A 311 15.14 -13.31 15.02
C HIS A 311 14.15 -14.10 14.16
N ALA A 312 12.85 -13.91 14.35
CA ALA A 312 11.74 -14.66 13.77
C ALA A 312 10.56 -13.72 13.49
N ASN A 313 9.65 -14.08 12.57
CA ASN A 313 8.53 -13.20 12.20
C ASN A 313 7.24 -13.58 12.90
N ILE A 314 6.63 -12.64 13.62
CA ILE A 314 5.31 -12.86 14.25
C ILE A 314 4.21 -13.01 13.19
N GLN A 315 3.34 -14.00 13.37
CA GLN A 315 2.23 -14.35 12.49
C GLN A 315 0.90 -13.87 13.08
N ARG A 316 -0.18 -13.94 12.28
CA ARG A 316 -1.51 -13.46 12.65
C ARG A 316 -2.09 -14.17 13.89
N ASP A 317 -1.78 -15.44 14.07
CA ASP A 317 -2.22 -16.27 15.18
C ASP A 317 -1.32 -16.16 16.42
N GLY A 318 -0.31 -15.28 16.39
CA GLY A 318 0.65 -15.09 17.48
C GLY A 318 1.82 -16.07 17.47
N THR A 319 1.83 -17.06 16.56
CA THR A 319 2.99 -17.91 16.33
C THR A 319 4.08 -17.16 15.55
N TYR A 320 5.22 -17.81 15.31
CA TYR A 320 6.36 -17.25 14.61
C TYR A 320 6.72 -18.08 13.38
N SER A 321 7.41 -17.43 12.43
CA SER A 321 8.11 -18.12 11.36
C SER A 321 9.62 -17.91 11.44
N VAL A 322 10.36 -18.99 11.19
CA VAL A 322 11.81 -19.12 11.36
C VAL A 322 12.43 -19.41 10.01
N VAL A 323 13.33 -18.52 9.57
CA VAL A 323 14.01 -18.62 8.28
C VAL A 323 15.51 -18.64 8.53
N PRO A 324 16.18 -19.81 8.51
CA PRO A 324 17.64 -19.86 8.57
C PRO A 324 18.28 -19.20 7.34
N ARG A 325 19.52 -18.72 7.51
CA ARG A 325 20.32 -18.15 6.43
C ARG A 325 20.85 -19.28 5.54
N MET A 326 20.69 -19.12 4.23
CA MET A 326 21.26 -20.01 3.21
C MET A 326 22.06 -19.12 2.27
N TRP A 327 23.39 -19.16 2.37
CA TRP A 327 24.27 -18.19 1.70
C TRP A 327 24.19 -18.34 0.18
N GLY A 328 23.81 -17.28 -0.52
CA GLY A 328 23.56 -17.28 -1.96
C GLY A 328 22.43 -18.21 -2.40
N GLY A 329 21.60 -18.71 -1.47
CA GLY A 329 20.60 -19.74 -1.73
C GLY A 329 21.15 -21.17 -1.80
N VAL A 330 22.39 -21.39 -1.38
CA VAL A 330 23.06 -22.71 -1.37
C VAL A 330 22.88 -23.39 -0.01
N THR A 331 22.78 -24.72 -0.01
CA THR A 331 22.70 -25.53 1.21
C THR A 331 23.36 -26.89 1.04
N THR A 332 23.52 -27.62 2.15
CA THR A 332 24.03 -28.99 2.20
C THR A 332 22.96 -29.99 2.65
N PRO A 333 23.14 -31.30 2.38
CA PRO A 333 22.25 -32.32 2.93
C PRO A 333 22.15 -32.29 4.47
N ASN A 334 23.21 -31.91 5.17
CA ASN A 334 23.21 -31.83 6.64
C ASN A 334 22.35 -30.66 7.14
N GLU A 335 22.48 -29.49 6.52
CA GLU A 335 21.61 -28.34 6.82
C GLU A 335 20.14 -28.63 6.49
N LEU A 336 19.86 -29.30 5.36
CA LEU A 336 18.51 -29.72 5.00
C LEU A 336 17.91 -30.69 6.02
N ARG A 337 18.70 -31.65 6.52
CA ARG A 337 18.25 -32.52 7.63
C ARG A 337 18.00 -31.72 8.90
N ALA A 338 18.88 -30.80 9.27
CA ALA A 338 18.68 -29.95 10.44
C ALA A 338 17.39 -29.11 10.35
N ILE A 339 17.05 -28.59 9.16
CA ILE A 339 15.78 -27.89 8.93
C ILE A 339 14.59 -28.85 9.08
N ALA A 340 14.68 -30.07 8.54
CA ALA A 340 13.63 -31.08 8.65
C ALA A 340 13.43 -31.53 10.11
N ASP A 341 14.52 -31.85 10.81
CA ASP A 341 14.52 -32.24 12.22
C ASP A 341 13.94 -31.14 13.10
N ALA A 342 14.29 -29.87 12.84
CA ALA A 342 13.71 -28.72 13.51
C ALA A 342 12.21 -28.57 13.21
N ALA A 343 11.78 -28.79 11.96
CA ALA A 343 10.38 -28.73 11.59
C ALA A 343 9.54 -29.77 12.36
N ASP A 344 10.03 -31.00 12.47
CA ASP A 344 9.37 -32.08 13.20
C ASP A 344 9.39 -31.84 14.72
N LYS A 345 10.56 -31.53 15.28
CA LYS A 345 10.76 -31.34 16.74
C LYS A 345 9.90 -30.21 17.31
N TYR A 346 9.76 -29.12 16.56
CA TYR A 346 9.02 -27.93 16.99
C TYR A 346 7.61 -27.84 16.37
N ASP A 347 7.12 -28.94 15.78
CA ASP A 347 5.75 -29.07 15.26
C ASP A 347 5.38 -27.92 14.29
N ALA A 348 6.30 -27.62 13.36
CA ALA A 348 6.11 -26.61 12.34
C ALA A 348 4.87 -26.94 11.48
N LYS A 349 3.96 -25.98 11.36
CA LYS A 349 2.69 -26.16 10.64
C LYS A 349 2.83 -26.10 9.13
N MET A 350 3.91 -25.52 8.63
CA MET A 350 4.23 -25.46 7.21
C MET A 350 5.72 -25.23 7.02
N VAL A 351 6.30 -25.96 6.06
CA VAL A 351 7.66 -25.72 5.53
C VAL A 351 7.52 -25.15 4.12
N LYS A 352 8.06 -23.97 3.86
CA LYS A 352 7.85 -23.24 2.60
C LYS A 352 9.16 -22.75 1.98
N VAL A 353 9.35 -23.07 0.70
CA VAL A 353 10.39 -22.44 -0.12
C VAL A 353 9.99 -21.01 -0.45
N THR A 354 10.90 -20.07 -0.21
CA THR A 354 10.70 -18.63 -0.41
C THR A 354 11.30 -18.15 -1.72
N GLY A 355 10.80 -17.04 -2.26
CA GLY A 355 11.35 -16.42 -3.47
C GLY A 355 12.78 -15.85 -3.30
N GLY A 356 13.30 -15.81 -2.07
CA GLY A 356 14.69 -15.46 -1.76
C GLY A 356 15.63 -16.66 -1.65
N GLN A 357 15.26 -17.82 -2.22
CA GLN A 357 16.04 -19.07 -2.18
C GLN A 357 16.35 -19.54 -0.76
N ARG A 358 15.33 -19.53 0.10
CA ARG A 358 15.43 -19.99 1.50
C ARG A 358 14.23 -20.83 1.88
N ILE A 359 14.32 -21.56 2.99
CA ILE A 359 13.24 -22.35 3.58
C ILE A 359 12.71 -21.63 4.83
N ASP A 360 11.39 -21.55 4.96
CA ASP A 360 10.67 -20.90 6.06
C ASP A 360 9.84 -21.93 6.83
N LEU A 361 9.97 -21.94 8.15
CA LEU A 361 9.27 -22.83 9.08
C LEU A 361 8.19 -22.02 9.82
N PHE A 362 6.91 -22.29 9.55
CA PHE A 362 5.79 -21.55 10.14
C PHE A 362 5.15 -22.26 11.33
N GLY A 363 4.50 -21.49 12.19
CA GLY A 363 3.70 -22.02 13.29
C GLY A 363 4.50 -22.34 14.55
N ILE A 364 5.72 -21.82 14.66
CA ILE A 364 6.61 -22.05 15.81
C ILE A 364 6.14 -21.20 16.99
N LYS A 365 6.03 -21.79 18.18
CA LYS A 365 5.63 -21.04 19.39
C LYS A 365 6.76 -20.14 19.86
N LYS A 366 6.42 -19.08 20.59
CA LYS A 366 7.40 -18.07 21.02
C LYS A 366 8.46 -18.65 21.95
N GLU A 367 8.03 -19.50 22.87
CA GLU A 367 8.83 -20.20 23.87
C GLU A 367 9.84 -21.18 23.25
N ASP A 368 9.54 -21.68 22.04
CA ASP A 368 10.39 -22.61 21.31
C ASP A 368 11.50 -21.92 20.51
N LEU A 369 11.42 -20.59 20.32
CA LEU A 369 12.38 -19.83 19.51
C LEU A 369 13.85 -20.01 19.97
N PRO A 370 14.20 -19.96 21.26
CA PRO A 370 15.57 -20.22 21.68
C PRO A 370 16.04 -21.64 21.34
N GLY A 371 15.15 -22.63 21.46
CA GLY A 371 15.46 -24.02 21.17
C GLY A 371 15.72 -24.26 19.68
N ILE A 372 14.79 -23.83 18.83
CA ILE A 372 14.94 -24.02 17.37
C ILE A 372 16.17 -23.30 16.82
N TRP A 373 16.50 -22.10 17.35
CA TRP A 373 17.73 -21.42 16.96
C TRP A 373 18.98 -22.14 17.46
N ALA A 374 18.96 -22.74 18.66
CA ALA A 374 20.09 -23.53 19.14
C ALA A 374 20.39 -24.73 18.23
N ASP A 375 19.35 -25.46 17.84
CA ASP A 375 19.47 -26.62 16.93
C ASP A 375 19.97 -26.22 15.54
N LEU A 376 19.38 -25.17 14.95
CA LEU A 376 19.81 -24.66 13.65
C LEU A 376 21.25 -24.10 13.68
N ASN A 377 21.63 -23.40 14.75
CA ASN A 377 22.99 -22.89 14.93
C ASN A 377 24.01 -24.02 15.08
N ALA A 378 23.65 -25.14 15.72
CA ALA A 378 24.52 -26.32 15.82
C ALA A 378 24.83 -26.93 14.44
N ALA A 379 23.93 -26.76 13.47
CA ALA A 379 24.14 -27.10 12.07
C ALA A 379 24.84 -26.00 11.25
N GLY A 380 25.25 -24.89 11.88
CA GLY A 380 25.90 -23.75 11.22
C GLY A 380 24.94 -22.73 10.60
N MET A 381 23.63 -22.85 10.87
CA MET A 381 22.61 -21.98 10.28
C MET A 381 22.17 -20.87 11.23
N VAL A 382 22.61 -19.65 10.93
CA VAL A 382 22.22 -18.43 11.65
C VAL A 382 20.89 -17.85 11.17
N SER A 383 20.34 -16.85 11.86
CA SER A 383 19.10 -16.20 11.44
C SER A 383 19.21 -15.55 10.05
N GLY A 384 18.16 -15.79 9.25
CA GLY A 384 17.96 -15.21 7.94
C GLY A 384 17.63 -13.72 7.94
N HIS A 385 17.29 -13.12 9.09
CA HIS A 385 16.72 -11.76 9.18
C HIS A 385 15.58 -11.51 8.18
N ALA A 386 14.79 -12.54 7.86
CA ALA A 386 13.87 -12.52 6.71
C ALA A 386 12.82 -11.39 6.75
N TYR A 387 12.51 -10.89 7.94
CA TYR A 387 11.56 -9.80 8.17
C TYR A 387 12.16 -8.57 8.85
N GLY A 388 13.47 -8.55 9.10
CA GLY A 388 14.15 -7.39 9.67
C GLY A 388 14.18 -6.19 8.72
N LYS A 389 14.38 -5.00 9.29
CA LYS A 389 14.85 -3.79 8.61
C LYS A 389 16.38 -3.89 8.49
N ALA A 390 16.79 -4.83 7.63
CA ALA A 390 18.16 -5.28 7.46
C ALA A 390 18.34 -5.89 6.07
N LEU A 391 19.57 -6.31 5.76
CA LEU A 391 19.84 -7.22 4.65
C LEU A 391 19.11 -8.56 4.86
N ARG A 392 18.12 -8.83 4.00
CA ARG A 392 17.28 -10.02 4.10
C ARG A 392 17.83 -11.22 3.35
N THR A 393 18.15 -11.08 2.07
CA THR A 393 18.55 -12.19 1.20
C THR A 393 19.44 -11.67 0.08
N VAL A 394 20.41 -12.48 -0.32
CA VAL A 394 21.13 -12.37 -1.58
C VAL A 394 20.68 -13.52 -2.47
N LYS A 395 19.90 -13.22 -3.52
CA LYS A 395 19.44 -14.22 -4.49
C LYS A 395 20.48 -14.38 -5.59
N THR A 396 20.83 -15.60 -5.97
CA THR A 396 21.79 -15.85 -7.05
C THR A 396 21.17 -16.73 -8.15
N CYS A 397 21.74 -16.73 -9.35
CA CYS A 397 21.58 -17.86 -10.25
C CYS A 397 22.84 -18.72 -10.24
N VAL A 398 22.77 -19.90 -10.87
CA VAL A 398 23.85 -20.90 -10.84
C VAL A 398 25.12 -20.50 -11.62
N GLY A 399 25.11 -19.33 -12.28
CA GLY A 399 26.30 -18.73 -12.91
C GLY A 399 26.97 -19.58 -13.99
N SER A 400 28.21 -19.22 -14.33
CA SER A 400 29.07 -19.95 -15.27
C SER A 400 29.52 -21.32 -14.76
N GLU A 401 29.30 -21.62 -13.48
CA GLU A 401 29.61 -22.93 -12.90
C GLU A 401 28.71 -24.04 -13.46
N TRP A 402 27.42 -23.74 -13.68
CA TRP A 402 26.43 -24.74 -14.13
C TRP A 402 25.61 -24.32 -15.35
N CYS A 403 25.37 -23.02 -15.55
CA CYS A 403 24.54 -22.55 -16.66
C CYS A 403 25.37 -22.40 -17.93
N ARG A 404 24.91 -22.99 -19.03
CA ARG A 404 25.52 -22.81 -20.37
C ARG A 404 25.61 -21.35 -20.82
N PHE A 405 24.75 -20.48 -20.31
CA PHE A 405 24.72 -19.04 -20.63
C PHE A 405 25.38 -18.17 -19.56
N GLY A 406 25.92 -18.78 -18.49
CA GLY A 406 26.58 -18.04 -17.43
C GLY A 406 27.87 -17.43 -17.94
N THR A 407 27.95 -16.11 -17.87
CA THR A 407 29.13 -15.32 -18.26
C THR A 407 30.18 -15.32 -17.15
N GLN A 408 29.75 -15.25 -15.89
CA GLN A 408 30.65 -15.31 -14.72
C GLN A 408 30.01 -16.07 -13.54
N ASP A 409 30.82 -16.32 -12.51
CA ASP A 409 30.41 -16.95 -11.25
C ASP A 409 29.54 -16.00 -10.41
N SER A 410 28.22 -16.11 -10.56
CA SER A 410 27.26 -15.37 -9.73
C SER A 410 27.06 -15.97 -8.34
N THR A 411 27.19 -17.29 -8.18
CA THR A 411 26.96 -17.97 -6.90
C THR A 411 28.02 -17.56 -5.90
N GLY A 412 29.30 -17.71 -6.25
CA GLY A 412 30.43 -17.35 -5.40
C GLY A 412 30.49 -15.85 -5.12
N LEU A 413 30.20 -15.00 -6.11
CA LEU A 413 30.10 -13.56 -5.91
C LEU A 413 28.96 -13.19 -4.95
N GLY A 414 27.79 -13.80 -5.11
CA GLY A 414 26.65 -13.59 -4.21
C GLY A 414 26.96 -13.99 -2.77
N VAL A 415 27.57 -15.16 -2.56
CA VAL A 415 27.98 -15.62 -1.23
C VAL A 415 28.99 -14.64 -0.58
N LYS A 416 29.97 -14.16 -1.36
CA LYS A 416 30.96 -13.18 -0.86
C LYS A 416 30.29 -11.88 -0.42
N ILE A 417 29.42 -11.31 -1.27
CA ILE A 417 28.68 -10.08 -0.96
C ILE A 417 27.80 -10.29 0.27
N GLU A 418 27.10 -11.42 0.35
CA GLU A 418 26.23 -11.72 1.48
C GLU A 418 26.99 -11.80 2.80
N LYS A 419 28.12 -12.51 2.84
CA LYS A 419 28.95 -12.62 4.05
C LYS A 419 29.56 -11.26 4.45
N MET A 420 29.96 -10.46 3.47
CA MET A 420 30.51 -9.11 3.71
C MET A 420 29.47 -8.17 4.32
N THR A 421 28.20 -8.30 3.92
CA THR A 421 27.13 -7.35 4.27
C THR A 421 26.16 -7.89 5.32
N TRP A 422 26.29 -9.15 5.72
CA TRP A 422 25.46 -9.75 6.77
C TRP A 422 25.66 -9.04 8.11
N GLY A 423 24.56 -8.88 8.85
CA GLY A 423 24.51 -8.04 10.05
C GLY A 423 24.29 -6.56 9.77
N SER A 424 24.26 -6.12 8.51
CA SER A 424 23.95 -4.72 8.16
C SER A 424 22.47 -4.41 8.40
N TRP A 425 22.24 -3.38 9.21
CA TRP A 425 20.92 -2.81 9.47
C TRP A 425 20.60 -1.72 8.46
N THR A 426 19.33 -1.60 8.08
CA THR A 426 18.87 -0.64 7.06
C THR A 426 17.54 -0.01 7.49
N PRO A 427 17.17 1.19 6.99
CA PRO A 427 15.89 1.82 7.37
C PRO A 427 14.67 0.98 6.98
N HIS A 428 14.83 0.13 5.96
CA HIS A 428 13.79 -0.75 5.46
C HIS A 428 14.34 -2.13 5.09
N LYS A 429 13.49 -3.02 4.54
CA LYS A 429 13.92 -4.29 3.94
C LYS A 429 14.97 -3.99 2.85
N PHE A 430 16.09 -4.69 2.85
CA PHE A 430 17.11 -4.58 1.80
C PHE A 430 17.42 -5.95 1.22
N LYS A 431 17.43 -6.06 -0.10
CA LYS A 431 17.67 -7.29 -0.84
C LYS A 431 18.75 -7.07 -1.87
N ILE A 432 19.58 -8.09 -2.04
CA ILE A 432 20.60 -8.12 -3.06
C ILE A 432 20.29 -9.26 -4.02
N ALA A 433 20.71 -9.14 -5.27
CA ALA A 433 20.81 -10.30 -6.14
C ALA A 433 21.97 -10.22 -7.11
N VAL A 434 22.48 -11.37 -7.50
CA VAL A 434 23.61 -11.53 -8.42
C VAL A 434 23.21 -12.49 -9.55
N SER A 435 23.13 -11.97 -10.76
CA SER A 435 22.83 -12.72 -11.98
C SER A 435 24.11 -12.92 -12.79
N GLY A 436 24.44 -14.15 -13.15
CA GLY A 436 25.67 -14.48 -13.88
C GLY A 436 25.68 -14.12 -15.37
N CYS A 437 24.60 -13.57 -15.92
CA CYS A 437 24.49 -13.09 -17.30
C CYS A 437 23.29 -12.13 -17.46
N PRO A 438 23.16 -11.40 -18.60
CA PRO A 438 22.06 -10.49 -18.87
C PRO A 438 20.64 -11.10 -18.88
N ARG A 439 20.51 -12.44 -18.89
CA ARG A 439 19.20 -13.12 -18.75
C ARG A 439 18.55 -12.92 -17.38
N ASN A 440 19.33 -12.48 -16.40
CA ASN A 440 18.84 -11.96 -15.15
C ASN A 440 17.94 -12.90 -14.33
N CYS A 441 18.26 -14.21 -14.28
CA CYS A 441 17.45 -15.21 -13.56
C CYS A 441 17.34 -14.96 -12.04
N ALA A 442 18.28 -14.21 -11.44
CA ALA A 442 18.21 -13.80 -10.04
C ALA A 442 17.33 -12.55 -9.83
N GLU A 443 16.76 -11.98 -10.89
CA GLU A 443 15.93 -10.77 -10.85
C GLU A 443 16.67 -9.58 -10.21
N ALA A 444 17.95 -9.40 -10.54
CA ALA A 444 18.85 -8.41 -9.97
C ALA A 444 18.35 -6.98 -10.15
N THR A 445 17.78 -6.67 -11.31
CA THR A 445 17.24 -5.34 -11.66
C THR A 445 16.05 -4.89 -10.80
N ILE A 446 15.41 -5.79 -10.04
CA ILE A 446 14.29 -5.45 -9.14
C ILE A 446 14.63 -5.62 -7.65
N LYS A 447 15.91 -5.78 -7.31
CA LYS A 447 16.39 -5.77 -5.91
C LYS A 447 16.98 -4.40 -5.58
N ASP A 448 17.10 -4.12 -4.28
CA ASP A 448 17.63 -2.84 -3.79
C ASP A 448 19.07 -2.61 -4.29
N PHE A 449 19.87 -3.69 -4.38
CA PHE A 449 21.16 -3.70 -5.06
C PHE A 449 21.31 -4.97 -5.92
N GLY A 450 21.42 -4.78 -7.23
CA GLY A 450 21.54 -5.85 -8.22
C GLY A 450 22.90 -5.85 -8.89
N VAL A 451 23.46 -7.03 -9.09
CA VAL A 451 24.66 -7.24 -9.93
C VAL A 451 24.28 -8.13 -11.10
N VAL A 452 24.53 -7.66 -12.31
CA VAL A 452 24.41 -8.47 -13.53
C VAL A 452 25.80 -8.61 -14.13
N CYS A 453 26.32 -9.83 -14.18
CA CYS A 453 27.62 -10.11 -14.78
C CYS A 453 27.53 -10.03 -16.31
N VAL A 454 28.52 -9.37 -16.92
CA VAL A 454 28.70 -9.24 -18.37
C VAL A 454 30.14 -9.60 -18.73
N ASP A 455 30.46 -9.84 -20.01
CA ASP A 455 31.80 -10.30 -20.38
C ASP A 455 32.90 -9.29 -19.99
N SER A 456 32.56 -8.00 -19.98
CA SER A 456 33.45 -6.89 -19.65
C SER A 456 33.48 -6.50 -18.16
N GLY A 457 32.76 -7.19 -17.27
CA GLY A 457 32.69 -6.85 -15.85
C GLY A 457 31.29 -6.99 -15.24
N TYR A 458 30.84 -5.95 -14.52
CA TYR A 458 29.56 -5.97 -13.78
C TYR A 458 28.72 -4.75 -14.08
N GLU A 459 27.44 -4.96 -14.36
CA GLU A 459 26.41 -3.93 -14.32
C GLU A 459 25.82 -3.88 -12.91
N LEU A 460 25.83 -2.69 -12.30
CA LEU A 460 25.30 -2.45 -10.95
C LEU A 460 23.98 -1.70 -11.04
N HIS A 461 22.93 -2.28 -10.46
CA HIS A 461 21.60 -1.70 -10.38
C HIS A 461 21.27 -1.34 -8.93
N VAL A 462 20.63 -0.19 -8.72
CA VAL A 462 20.30 0.30 -7.37
C VAL A 462 18.86 0.79 -7.35
N GLY A 463 18.14 0.53 -6.25
CA GLY A 463 16.80 1.06 -6.01
C GLY A 463 15.66 0.23 -6.64
N GLY A 464 15.94 -0.98 -7.11
CA GLY A 464 14.90 -1.88 -7.62
C GLY A 464 13.92 -2.31 -6.53
N ASN A 465 12.64 -2.44 -6.89
CA ASN A 465 11.58 -2.85 -5.97
C ASN A 465 10.57 -3.76 -6.67
N GLY A 466 10.32 -4.95 -6.11
CA GLY A 466 9.30 -5.89 -6.58
C GLY A 466 7.94 -5.79 -5.85
N GLY A 467 7.71 -4.75 -5.05
CA GLY A 467 6.43 -4.47 -4.38
C GLY A 467 5.60 -3.40 -5.11
N ILE A 468 4.31 -3.29 -4.75
CA ILE A 468 3.29 -2.45 -5.42
C ILE A 468 3.41 -0.96 -5.01
N HIS A 469 4.60 -0.37 -5.04
CA HIS A 469 4.76 1.08 -5.04
C HIS A 469 5.25 1.45 -6.44
N VAL A 470 4.48 2.01 -7.39
CA VAL A 470 3.29 2.89 -7.40
C VAL A 470 3.38 4.09 -6.47
#